data_AF-A0A1F4CN33-F1
#
_entry.id   AF-A0A1F4CN33-F1
#
_cell.length_a   1.000
_cell.length_b   1.000
_cell.length_c   1.000
_cell.angle_alpha   90.00
_cell.angle_beta   90.00
_cell.angle_gamma   90.00
#
_symmetry.space_group_name_H-M   'P 1'
#
loop_
_entity.id
_entity.type
_entity.pdbx_description
1 polymer ?
#
loop_
_entity_poly.entity_id
_entity_poly.type
_entity_poly.pdbx_seq_one_letter_code
_entity_poly.pdbx_strand_id
1 'polypeptide(L)'
;MISSLKKPVEPDVLRRAIELRNQSLHDEAIKTLTMLLECKPDSVAALMLRGVAKRESGRLHEAMADFARAEELDPHDPHCIYELAAGWYALGNHRLALEYCERGRRIAPDSDMLFALLAQIKLGGEFYIDVLARILDQVKPRTYVEIGVFRGNSLRLAKPPTLAIGIDPEPQLIAPLAENHKVFAETSDAFFAGRDLRAELGGLPVDVAFIDGMHNFEFALRDFANLERHCTRGSIILIHDCYPLDQESAGRAPRAVNWSGDIWRLIVLLKKYRPDLSISTIGTPPTGLGLVRNLDPNSRFLFDHNDRLCEEFLALDYSYLDEDMPGKLNLFPNEWGKIRALIE
;
A
#
# COMPACT_ATOMS: atom_id res chain seq x y z
N MET A 1 -40.27 -47.87 -9.72
CA MET A 1 -38.85 -47.52 -9.49
C MET A 1 -38.79 -46.08 -9.06
N ILE A 2 -38.84 -45.84 -7.74
CA ILE A 2 -38.63 -44.50 -7.18
C ILE A 2 -37.12 -44.29 -7.20
N SER A 3 -36.67 -43.42 -8.10
CA SER A 3 -35.28 -42.96 -8.15
C SER A 3 -34.92 -42.38 -6.78
N SER A 4 -34.11 -43.09 -6.01
CA SER A 4 -33.46 -42.54 -4.83
C SER A 4 -32.43 -41.51 -5.34
N LEU A 5 -32.90 -40.28 -5.57
CA LEU A 5 -32.01 -39.13 -5.74
C LEU A 5 -31.06 -39.14 -4.54
N LYS A 6 -29.80 -39.54 -4.78
CA LYS A 6 -28.73 -39.43 -3.78
C LYS A 6 -28.77 -37.98 -3.32
N LYS A 7 -29.00 -37.76 -2.02
CA LYS A 7 -28.90 -36.41 -1.44
C LYS A 7 -27.53 -35.85 -1.88
N PRO A 8 -27.51 -34.70 -2.55
CA PRO A 8 -26.28 -34.20 -3.12
C PRO A 8 -25.26 -33.98 -2.00
N VAL A 9 -24.03 -34.46 -2.23
CA VAL A 9 -22.96 -34.38 -1.24
C VAL A 9 -22.46 -32.95 -1.23
N GLU A 10 -22.31 -32.37 -0.04
CA GLU A 10 -21.96 -30.96 0.16
C GLU A 10 -20.80 -30.45 -0.73
N PRO A 11 -19.65 -31.15 -0.87
CA PRO A 11 -18.57 -30.69 -1.75
C PRO A 11 -18.98 -30.53 -3.21
N ASP A 12 -19.87 -31.36 -3.73
CA ASP A 12 -20.34 -31.27 -5.12
C ASP A 12 -21.29 -30.08 -5.30
N VAL A 13 -22.12 -29.79 -4.30
CA VAL A 13 -23.00 -28.62 -4.30
C VAL A 13 -22.19 -27.32 -4.22
N LEU A 14 -21.18 -27.28 -3.36
CA LEU A 14 -20.28 -26.13 -3.25
C LEU A 14 -19.51 -25.90 -4.56
N ARG A 15 -18.97 -26.97 -5.17
CA ARG A 15 -18.28 -26.88 -6.47
C ARG A 15 -19.22 -26.31 -7.54
N ARG A 16 -20.45 -26.83 -7.65
CA ARG A 16 -21.44 -26.33 -8.60
C ARG A 16 -21.79 -24.86 -8.36
N ALA A 17 -21.95 -24.46 -7.11
CA ALA A 17 -22.25 -23.07 -6.77
C ALA A 17 -21.09 -22.12 -7.12
N ILE A 18 -19.84 -22.53 -6.95
CA ILE A 18 -18.66 -21.79 -7.40
C ILE A 18 -18.67 -21.62 -8.92
N GLU A 19 -18.95 -22.69 -9.68
CA GLU A 19 -19.05 -22.64 -11.14
C GLU A 19 -20.13 -21.65 -11.61
N LEU A 20 -21.33 -21.72 -11.01
CA LEU A 20 -22.44 -20.82 -11.31
C LEU A 20 -22.07 -19.36 -11.01
N ARG A 21 -21.45 -19.10 -9.85
CA ARG A 21 -20.98 -17.76 -9.48
C ARG A 21 -19.94 -17.23 -10.47
N ASN A 22 -18.98 -18.05 -10.87
CA ASN A 22 -17.95 -17.67 -11.85
C ASN A 22 -18.55 -17.39 -13.25
N GLN A 23 -19.73 -17.92 -13.55
CA GLN A 23 -20.51 -17.63 -14.76
C GLN A 23 -21.47 -16.43 -14.58
N SER A 24 -21.39 -15.71 -13.45
CA SER A 24 -22.30 -14.64 -13.05
C SER A 24 -23.78 -15.07 -12.93
N LEU A 25 -24.04 -16.37 -12.82
CA LEU A 25 -25.37 -16.94 -12.56
C LEU A 25 -25.66 -16.92 -11.05
N HIS A 26 -25.64 -15.72 -10.47
CA HIS A 26 -25.69 -15.52 -9.01
C HIS A 26 -26.97 -16.08 -8.39
N ASP A 27 -28.15 -15.88 -9.00
CA ASP A 27 -29.41 -16.39 -8.47
C ASP A 27 -29.48 -17.93 -8.45
N GLU A 28 -28.92 -18.59 -9.46
CA GLU A 28 -28.82 -20.05 -9.49
C GLU A 28 -27.85 -20.58 -8.42
N ALA A 29 -26.73 -19.89 -8.20
CA ALA A 29 -25.80 -20.21 -7.11
C ALA A 29 -26.49 -20.05 -5.74
N ILE A 30 -27.20 -18.94 -5.52
CA ILE A 30 -27.94 -18.66 -4.29
C ILE A 30 -29.02 -19.72 -4.04
N LYS A 31 -29.77 -20.11 -5.07
CA LYS A 31 -30.79 -21.17 -4.98
C LYS A 31 -30.16 -22.51 -4.61
N THR A 32 -29.09 -22.90 -5.32
CA THR A 32 -28.31 -24.11 -5.05
C THR A 32 -27.86 -24.19 -3.59
N LEU A 33 -27.30 -23.10 -3.08
CA LEU A 33 -26.80 -23.01 -1.69
C LEU A 33 -27.92 -22.95 -0.66
N THR A 34 -29.05 -22.35 -1.00
CA THR A 34 -30.22 -22.32 -0.10
C THR A 34 -30.76 -23.73 0.14
N MET A 35 -30.87 -24.55 -0.91
CA MET A 35 -31.26 -25.96 -0.75
C MET A 35 -30.26 -26.76 0.11
N LEU A 36 -28.96 -26.45 0.01
CA LEU A 36 -27.95 -27.07 0.87
C LEU A 36 -28.14 -26.67 2.33
N LEU A 37 -28.38 -25.38 2.59
CA LEU A 37 -28.56 -24.85 3.93
C LEU A 37 -29.88 -25.30 4.59
N GLU A 38 -30.91 -25.63 3.81
CA GLU A 38 -32.11 -26.32 4.34
C GLU A 38 -31.78 -27.70 4.92
N CYS A 39 -30.80 -28.40 4.33
CA CYS A 39 -30.36 -29.72 4.79
C CYS A 39 -29.24 -29.64 5.84
N LYS A 40 -28.40 -28.60 5.76
CA LYS A 40 -27.19 -28.37 6.57
C LYS A 40 -27.10 -26.89 6.96
N PRO A 41 -27.90 -26.43 7.93
CA PRO A 41 -28.02 -25.00 8.25
C PRO A 41 -26.72 -24.38 8.78
N ASP A 42 -25.82 -25.20 9.34
CA ASP A 42 -24.57 -24.74 9.96
C ASP A 42 -23.33 -24.93 9.06
N SER A 43 -23.52 -25.09 7.75
CA SER A 43 -22.39 -25.14 6.80
C SER A 43 -21.81 -23.73 6.60
N VAL A 44 -20.70 -23.44 7.29
CA VAL A 44 -19.95 -22.17 7.15
C VAL A 44 -19.57 -21.90 5.70
N ALA A 45 -19.05 -22.91 5.00
CA ALA A 45 -18.67 -22.77 3.59
C ALA A 45 -19.86 -22.39 2.68
N ALA A 46 -21.04 -22.99 2.91
CA ALA A 46 -22.24 -22.67 2.14
C ALA A 46 -22.79 -21.26 2.46
N LEU A 47 -22.77 -20.86 3.74
CA LEU A 47 -23.13 -19.50 4.16
C LEU A 47 -22.21 -18.46 3.53
N MET A 48 -20.89 -18.65 3.65
CA MET A 48 -19.89 -17.78 3.05
C MET A 48 -20.06 -17.66 1.53
N LEU A 49 -20.19 -18.79 0.84
CA LEU A 49 -20.35 -18.78 -0.62
C LEU A 49 -21.67 -18.13 -1.06
N ARG A 50 -22.75 -18.30 -0.29
CA ARG A 50 -24.06 -17.68 -0.59
C ARG A 50 -24.01 -16.18 -0.32
N GLY A 51 -23.37 -15.76 0.77
CA GLY A 51 -23.12 -14.37 1.09
C GLY A 51 -22.35 -13.67 -0.03
N VAL A 52 -21.25 -14.28 -0.52
CA VAL A 52 -20.48 -13.73 -1.65
C VAL A 52 -21.35 -13.60 -2.91
N ALA A 53 -22.11 -14.63 -3.27
CA ALA A 53 -23.00 -14.57 -4.45
C ALA A 53 -24.11 -13.50 -4.31
N LYS A 54 -24.65 -13.30 -3.10
CA LYS A 54 -25.59 -12.21 -2.80
C LYS A 54 -24.92 -10.84 -2.92
N ARG A 55 -23.69 -10.68 -2.41
CA ARG A 55 -22.93 -9.43 -2.53
C ARG A 55 -22.67 -9.08 -3.99
N GLU A 56 -22.21 -10.03 -4.80
CA GLU A 56 -21.94 -9.83 -6.23
C GLU A 56 -23.21 -9.51 -7.04
N SER A 57 -24.39 -9.99 -6.60
CA SER A 57 -25.69 -9.63 -7.19
C SER A 57 -26.33 -8.37 -6.61
N GLY A 58 -25.60 -7.60 -5.78
CA GLY A 58 -26.07 -6.34 -5.20
C GLY A 58 -26.98 -6.47 -3.96
N ARG A 59 -27.20 -7.70 -3.47
CA ARG A 59 -28.02 -8.01 -2.29
C ARG A 59 -27.20 -7.94 -1.00
N LEU A 60 -26.52 -6.82 -0.78
CA LEU A 60 -25.51 -6.67 0.28
C LEU A 60 -26.08 -6.90 1.70
N HIS A 61 -27.27 -6.38 2.02
CA HIS A 61 -27.89 -6.61 3.33
C HIS A 61 -28.15 -8.10 3.61
N GLU A 62 -28.56 -8.86 2.59
CA GLU A 62 -28.81 -10.29 2.75
C GLU A 62 -27.51 -11.10 2.80
N ALA A 63 -26.44 -10.60 2.17
CA ALA A 63 -25.11 -11.17 2.27
C ALA A 63 -24.57 -11.03 3.70
N MET A 64 -24.75 -9.85 4.31
CA MET A 64 -24.32 -9.58 5.69
C MET A 64 -24.97 -10.53 6.70
N ALA A 65 -26.23 -10.94 6.49
CA ALA A 65 -26.88 -11.93 7.36
C ALA A 65 -26.23 -13.32 7.25
N ASP A 66 -25.81 -13.73 6.04
CA ASP A 66 -25.11 -15.01 5.86
C ASP A 66 -23.70 -14.96 6.47
N PHE A 67 -22.98 -13.85 6.30
CA PHE A 67 -21.66 -13.67 6.89
C PHE A 67 -21.71 -13.61 8.42
N ALA A 68 -22.69 -12.91 9.00
CA ALA A 68 -22.86 -12.86 10.45
C ALA A 68 -23.18 -14.26 11.02
N ARG A 69 -24.02 -15.05 10.32
CA ARG A 69 -24.27 -16.44 10.73
C ARG A 69 -23.03 -17.32 10.58
N ALA A 70 -22.21 -17.11 9.55
CA ALA A 70 -20.95 -17.82 9.39
C ALA A 70 -19.96 -17.48 10.54
N GLU A 71 -19.88 -16.22 10.94
CA GLU A 71 -19.05 -15.76 12.07
C GLU A 71 -19.50 -16.36 13.40
N GLU A 72 -20.81 -16.46 13.66
CA GLU A 72 -21.33 -17.12 14.86
C GLU A 72 -20.86 -18.59 14.98
N LEU A 73 -20.66 -19.25 13.84
CA LEU A 73 -20.24 -20.65 13.76
C LEU A 73 -18.72 -20.80 13.78
N ASP A 74 -17.99 -19.87 13.15
CA ASP A 74 -16.53 -19.80 13.17
C ASP A 74 -16.03 -18.34 13.35
N PRO A 75 -15.85 -17.88 14.60
CA PRO A 75 -15.52 -16.48 14.88
C PRO A 75 -14.07 -16.10 14.53
N HIS A 76 -13.22 -17.06 14.17
CA HIS A 76 -11.81 -16.85 13.88
C HIS A 76 -11.45 -17.06 12.41
N ASP A 77 -12.42 -17.31 11.53
CA ASP A 77 -12.16 -17.37 10.08
C ASP A 77 -11.83 -15.96 9.53
N PRO A 78 -10.58 -15.72 9.07
CA PRO A 78 -10.19 -14.41 8.52
C PRO A 78 -10.97 -14.02 7.28
N HIS A 79 -11.44 -14.99 6.48
CA HIS A 79 -12.27 -14.70 5.30
C HIS A 79 -13.64 -14.16 5.69
N CYS A 80 -14.26 -14.76 6.71
CA CYS A 80 -15.53 -14.27 7.25
C CYS A 80 -15.40 -12.85 7.83
N ILE A 81 -14.34 -12.61 8.61
CA ILE A 81 -14.05 -11.29 9.18
C ILE A 81 -13.85 -10.25 8.08
N TYR A 82 -13.09 -10.60 7.03
CA TYR A 82 -12.88 -9.72 5.89
C TYR A 82 -14.19 -9.37 5.16
N GLU A 83 -15.04 -10.37 4.86
CA GLU A 83 -16.31 -10.12 4.17
C GLU A 83 -17.26 -9.25 5.02
N LEU A 84 -17.27 -9.42 6.34
CA LEU A 84 -18.00 -8.53 7.25
C LEU A 84 -17.43 -7.11 7.26
N ALA A 85 -16.11 -6.96 7.38
CA ALA A 85 -15.46 -5.65 7.34
C ALA A 85 -15.76 -4.92 6.02
N ALA A 86 -15.60 -5.61 4.89
CA ALA A 86 -15.83 -5.07 3.55
C ALA A 86 -17.30 -4.73 3.34
N GLY A 87 -18.22 -5.58 3.82
CA GLY A 87 -19.65 -5.33 3.74
C GLY A 87 -20.10 -4.13 4.58
N TRP A 88 -19.60 -3.99 5.81
CA TRP A 88 -19.86 -2.80 6.64
C TRP A 88 -19.27 -1.53 6.02
N TYR A 89 -18.09 -1.62 5.42
CA TYR A 89 -17.47 -0.51 4.69
C TYR A 89 -18.35 -0.07 3.52
N ALA A 90 -18.82 -1.03 2.70
CA ALA A 90 -19.71 -0.75 1.56
C ALA A 90 -21.09 -0.21 1.98
N LEU A 91 -21.57 -0.55 3.17
CA LEU A 91 -22.78 0.04 3.78
C LEU A 91 -22.54 1.42 4.42
N GLY A 92 -21.33 1.97 4.34
CA GLY A 92 -20.96 3.26 4.92
C GLY A 92 -20.76 3.23 6.45
N ASN A 93 -20.81 2.06 7.08
CA ASN A 93 -20.58 1.92 8.52
C ASN A 93 -19.08 1.69 8.79
N HIS A 94 -18.30 2.76 8.62
CA HIS A 94 -16.84 2.69 8.74
C HIS A 94 -16.37 2.32 10.15
N ARG A 95 -17.17 2.62 11.19
CA ARG A 95 -16.85 2.24 12.58
C ARG A 95 -16.84 0.72 12.73
N LEU A 96 -17.91 0.03 12.32
CA LEU A 96 -17.95 -1.43 12.38
C LEU A 96 -16.90 -2.04 11.46
N ALA A 97 -16.72 -1.50 10.26
CA ALA A 97 -15.70 -1.99 9.33
C ALA A 97 -14.29 -1.96 9.97
N LEU A 98 -13.95 -0.86 10.65
CA LEU A 98 -12.69 -0.71 11.36
C LEU A 98 -12.55 -1.74 12.49
N GLU A 99 -13.58 -1.93 13.31
CA GLU A 99 -13.58 -2.91 14.41
C GLU A 99 -13.31 -4.34 13.90
N TYR A 100 -13.95 -4.73 12.78
CA TYR A 100 -13.70 -6.03 12.15
C TYR A 100 -12.30 -6.14 11.56
N CYS A 101 -11.80 -5.10 10.88
CA CYS A 101 -10.43 -5.09 10.35
C CYS A 101 -9.38 -5.22 11.46
N GLU A 102 -9.51 -4.48 12.56
CA GLU A 102 -8.59 -4.56 13.70
C GLU A 102 -8.64 -5.93 14.38
N ARG A 103 -9.83 -6.54 14.48
CA ARG A 103 -9.96 -7.92 14.98
C ARG A 103 -9.32 -8.93 14.03
N GLY A 104 -9.59 -8.80 12.73
CA GLY A 104 -8.99 -9.63 11.70
C GLY A 104 -7.47 -9.53 11.70
N ARG A 105 -6.93 -8.34 12.00
CA ARG A 105 -5.49 -8.15 12.14
C ARG A 105 -4.86 -8.93 13.28
N ARG A 106 -5.51 -9.01 14.42
CA ARG A 106 -5.04 -9.84 15.55
C ARG A 106 -5.08 -11.34 15.24
N ILE A 107 -6.02 -11.79 14.40
CA ILE A 107 -6.25 -13.21 14.10
C ILE A 107 -5.34 -13.71 12.98
N ALA A 108 -5.17 -12.92 11.93
CA ALA A 108 -4.38 -13.29 10.77
C ALA A 108 -3.49 -12.13 10.34
N PRO A 109 -2.43 -11.76 11.09
CA PRO A 109 -1.61 -10.56 10.83
C PRO A 109 -1.08 -10.47 9.39
N ASP A 110 -0.82 -11.61 8.76
CA ASP A 110 -0.28 -11.72 7.39
C ASP A 110 -1.31 -11.59 6.25
N SER A 111 -2.59 -11.33 6.53
CA SER A 111 -3.61 -11.24 5.48
C SER A 111 -3.62 -9.87 4.78
N ASP A 112 -3.11 -9.82 3.54
CA ASP A 112 -3.05 -8.60 2.69
C ASP A 112 -4.41 -7.93 2.48
N MET A 113 -5.46 -8.73 2.27
CA MET A 113 -6.82 -8.21 2.03
C MET A 113 -7.32 -7.38 3.20
N LEU A 114 -7.12 -7.86 4.43
CA LEU A 114 -7.48 -7.15 5.64
C LEU A 114 -6.61 -5.90 5.85
N PHE A 115 -5.36 -5.91 5.38
CA PHE A 115 -4.43 -4.80 5.57
C PHE A 115 -4.78 -3.67 4.61
N ALA A 116 -4.98 -4.02 3.35
CA ALA A 116 -5.44 -3.10 2.31
C ALA A 116 -6.79 -2.47 2.68
N LEU A 117 -7.74 -3.25 3.22
CA LEU A 117 -9.03 -2.71 3.66
C LEU A 117 -8.87 -1.79 4.88
N LEU A 118 -8.05 -2.17 5.88
CA LEU A 118 -7.75 -1.32 7.02
C LEU A 118 -7.12 0.01 6.59
N ALA A 119 -6.16 -0.05 5.66
CA ALA A 119 -5.54 1.14 5.09
C ALA A 119 -6.57 2.01 4.36
N GLN A 120 -7.43 1.39 3.54
CA GLN A 120 -8.49 2.09 2.84
C GLN A 120 -9.46 2.80 3.80
N ILE A 121 -9.79 2.17 4.93
CA ILE A 121 -10.66 2.75 5.96
C ILE A 121 -9.96 3.91 6.69
N LYS A 122 -8.69 3.73 7.08
CA LYS A 122 -7.94 4.71 7.87
C LYS A 122 -7.48 5.92 7.07
N LEU A 123 -7.03 5.71 5.83
CA LEU A 123 -6.38 6.73 5.00
C LEU A 123 -7.31 7.25 3.89
N GLY A 124 -8.18 6.39 3.35
CA GLY A 124 -9.12 6.77 2.29
C GLY A 124 -8.45 7.10 0.95
N GLY A 125 -9.26 7.53 -0.02
CA GLY A 125 -8.78 7.98 -1.33
C GLY A 125 -8.13 6.91 -2.19
N GLU A 126 -7.29 7.35 -3.14
CA GLU A 126 -6.57 6.52 -4.11
C GLU A 126 -5.33 5.86 -3.50
N PHE A 127 -4.95 4.67 -3.98
CA PHE A 127 -3.70 4.02 -3.59
C PHE A 127 -2.49 4.84 -4.03
N TYR A 128 -1.36 4.66 -3.34
CA TYR A 128 -0.14 5.45 -3.60
C TYR A 128 0.30 5.38 -5.06
N ILE A 129 0.13 4.23 -5.71
CA ILE A 129 0.56 4.01 -7.10
C ILE A 129 -0.24 4.86 -8.08
N ASP A 130 -1.53 5.06 -7.82
CA ASP A 130 -2.41 5.90 -8.63
C ASP A 130 -2.09 7.37 -8.39
N VAL A 131 -1.86 7.77 -7.14
CA VAL A 131 -1.43 9.14 -6.80
C VAL A 131 -0.06 9.45 -7.43
N LEU A 132 0.91 8.53 -7.36
CA LEU A 132 2.21 8.63 -8.03
C LEU A 132 2.03 8.82 -9.54
N ALA A 133 1.18 8.01 -10.19
CA ALA A 133 0.88 8.13 -11.61
C ALA A 133 0.31 9.51 -11.96
N ARG A 134 -0.62 10.03 -11.14
CA ARG A 134 -1.20 11.36 -11.33
C ARG A 134 -0.18 12.48 -11.14
N ILE A 135 0.72 12.36 -10.15
CA ILE A 135 1.82 13.31 -9.95
C ILE A 135 2.71 13.33 -11.19
N LEU A 136 3.11 12.17 -11.72
CA LEU A 136 3.96 12.10 -12.92
C LEU A 136 3.25 12.67 -14.16
N ASP A 137 1.95 12.42 -14.33
CA ASP A 137 1.16 12.96 -15.45
C ASP A 137 0.96 14.49 -15.36
N GLN A 138 0.87 15.02 -14.14
CA GLN A 138 0.75 16.45 -13.88
C GLN A 138 2.08 17.20 -14.04
N VAL A 139 3.15 16.68 -13.44
CA VAL A 139 4.48 17.31 -13.45
C VAL A 139 5.15 17.17 -14.82
N LYS A 140 4.92 16.03 -15.51
CA LYS A 140 5.58 15.66 -16.77
C LYS A 140 7.10 15.87 -16.69
N PRO A 141 7.77 15.21 -15.73
CA PRO A 141 9.19 15.47 -15.47
C PRO A 141 10.05 15.09 -16.67
N ARG A 142 11.17 15.79 -16.86
CA ARG A 142 12.17 15.38 -17.87
C ARG A 142 12.95 14.17 -17.37
N THR A 143 13.14 14.06 -16.06
CA THR A 143 13.90 12.99 -15.40
C THR A 143 13.13 12.41 -14.22
N TYR A 144 13.15 11.08 -14.09
CA TYR A 144 12.57 10.36 -12.98
C TYR A 144 13.57 9.35 -12.42
N VAL A 145 13.75 9.31 -11.10
CA VAL A 145 14.67 8.36 -10.45
C VAL A 145 13.91 7.56 -9.40
N GLU A 146 14.01 6.24 -9.46
CA GLU A 146 13.37 5.33 -8.51
C GLU A 146 14.43 4.47 -7.82
N ILE A 147 14.39 4.44 -6.49
CA ILE A 147 15.21 3.54 -5.66
C ILE A 147 14.27 2.47 -5.09
N GLY A 148 14.59 1.20 -5.32
CA GLY A 148 13.74 0.06 -4.96
C GLY A 148 12.90 -0.51 -6.11
N VAL A 149 13.46 -0.57 -7.32
CA VAL A 149 12.75 -1.08 -8.50
C VAL A 149 12.69 -2.61 -8.49
N PHE A 150 11.65 -3.18 -7.88
CA PHE A 150 11.46 -4.63 -7.87
C PHE A 150 10.89 -5.16 -9.21
N ARG A 151 9.57 -5.02 -9.44
CA ARG A 151 8.92 -5.51 -10.69
C ARG A 151 8.88 -4.48 -11.83
N GLY A 152 9.31 -3.25 -11.56
CA GLY A 152 9.27 -2.15 -12.52
C GLY A 152 7.87 -1.59 -12.80
N ASN A 153 6.89 -1.81 -11.93
CA ASN A 153 5.52 -1.30 -12.11
C ASN A 153 5.46 0.23 -11.98
N SER A 154 5.97 0.75 -10.87
CA SER A 154 6.13 2.18 -10.56
C SER A 154 7.04 2.88 -11.56
N LEU A 155 8.20 2.29 -11.89
CA LEU A 155 9.13 2.88 -12.86
C LEU A 155 8.48 3.11 -14.24
N ARG A 156 7.59 2.22 -14.67
CA ARG A 156 6.88 2.33 -15.96
C ARG A 156 5.77 3.39 -15.97
N LEU A 157 5.44 4.00 -14.82
CA LEU A 157 4.53 5.14 -14.78
C LEU A 157 5.16 6.40 -15.39
N ALA A 158 6.49 6.51 -15.37
CA ALA A 158 7.20 7.52 -16.15
C ALA A 158 7.01 7.21 -17.65
N LYS A 159 6.35 8.12 -18.38
CA LYS A 159 6.06 7.93 -19.80
C LYS A 159 7.12 8.64 -20.65
N PRO A 160 7.42 8.15 -21.87
CA PRO A 160 8.24 8.91 -22.81
C PRO A 160 7.71 10.34 -23.01
N PRO A 161 8.57 11.36 -23.09
CA PRO A 161 10.04 11.27 -23.24
C PRO A 161 10.84 11.30 -21.93
N THR A 162 10.24 11.10 -20.75
CA THR A 162 10.93 11.19 -19.44
C THR A 162 12.11 10.21 -19.34
N LEU A 163 13.32 10.68 -19.08
CA LEU A 163 14.46 9.79 -18.79
C LEU A 163 14.27 9.17 -17.41
N ALA A 164 14.08 7.85 -17.33
CA ALA A 164 13.83 7.15 -16.09
C ALA A 164 15.00 6.27 -15.67
N ILE A 165 15.44 6.36 -14.43
CA ILE A 165 16.46 5.51 -13.84
C ILE A 165 15.86 4.75 -12.66
N GLY A 166 16.00 3.44 -12.68
CA GLY A 166 15.73 2.55 -11.55
C GLY A 166 17.01 2.04 -10.92
N ILE A 167 17.04 1.93 -9.60
CA ILE A 167 18.16 1.37 -8.84
C ILE A 167 17.61 0.32 -7.90
N ASP A 168 18.11 -0.91 -8.02
CA ASP A 168 17.70 -2.03 -7.17
C ASP A 168 18.81 -3.09 -7.17
N PRO A 169 19.16 -3.73 -6.04
CA PRO A 169 20.19 -4.77 -6.04
C PRO A 169 19.80 -6.03 -6.82
N GLU A 170 18.51 -6.39 -6.88
CA GLU A 170 18.01 -7.62 -7.48
C GLU A 170 16.67 -7.41 -8.23
N PRO A 171 16.65 -6.57 -9.29
CA PRO A 171 15.42 -6.24 -10.00
C PRO A 171 14.81 -7.48 -10.68
N GLN A 172 13.50 -7.68 -10.50
CA GLN A 172 12.71 -8.77 -11.09
C GLN A 172 11.67 -8.23 -12.08
N LEU A 173 12.15 -7.56 -13.13
CA LEU A 173 11.30 -6.92 -14.13
C LEU A 173 10.36 -7.94 -14.80
N ILE A 174 9.06 -7.65 -14.75
CA ILE A 174 8.02 -8.53 -15.32
C ILE A 174 7.61 -8.15 -16.75
N ALA A 175 8.15 -7.05 -17.27
CA ALA A 175 7.87 -6.54 -18.61
C ALA A 175 9.06 -5.73 -19.14
N PRO A 176 9.21 -5.60 -20.47
CA PRO A 176 10.21 -4.71 -21.06
C PRO A 176 10.05 -3.26 -20.61
N LEU A 177 11.19 -2.56 -20.49
CA LEU A 177 11.23 -1.13 -20.22
C LEU A 177 11.22 -0.32 -21.52
N ALA A 178 10.81 0.95 -21.44
CA ALA A 178 10.93 1.88 -22.56
C ALA A 178 12.40 2.20 -22.86
N GLU A 179 12.72 2.62 -24.08
CA GLU A 179 14.11 2.89 -24.52
C GLU A 179 14.81 3.96 -23.67
N ASN A 180 14.04 4.93 -23.17
CA ASN A 180 14.47 6.02 -22.30
C ASN A 180 14.56 5.61 -20.81
N HIS A 181 14.39 4.33 -20.47
CA HIS A 181 14.46 3.82 -19.11
C HIS A 181 15.69 2.93 -18.93
N LYS A 182 16.38 3.08 -17.81
CA LYS A 182 17.52 2.25 -17.40
C LYS A 182 17.30 1.72 -16.00
N VAL A 183 17.69 0.48 -15.74
CA VAL A 183 17.72 -0.10 -14.39
C VAL A 183 19.13 -0.57 -14.08
N PHE A 184 19.66 -0.16 -12.94
CA PHE A 184 20.97 -0.58 -12.44
C PHE A 184 20.77 -1.63 -11.34
N ALA A 185 21.30 -2.83 -11.59
CA ALA A 185 21.24 -3.97 -10.68
C ALA A 185 22.35 -3.88 -9.61
N GLU A 186 22.20 -2.92 -8.70
CA GLU A 186 23.13 -2.64 -7.59
C GLU A 186 22.41 -1.89 -6.46
N THR A 187 22.98 -1.89 -5.26
CA THR A 187 22.46 -1.10 -4.13
C THR A 187 22.56 0.41 -4.44
N SER A 188 21.66 1.23 -3.88
CA SER A 188 21.76 2.70 -3.99
C SER A 188 23.07 3.25 -3.45
N ASP A 189 23.57 2.75 -2.32
CA ASP A 189 24.88 3.14 -1.76
C ASP A 189 26.02 2.92 -2.77
N ALA A 190 26.07 1.76 -3.45
CA ALA A 190 27.05 1.49 -4.50
C ALA A 190 26.87 2.39 -5.73
N PHE A 191 25.62 2.59 -6.16
CA PHE A 191 25.29 3.44 -7.31
C PHE A 191 25.80 4.87 -7.10
N PHE A 192 25.47 5.50 -5.97
CA PHE A 192 25.87 6.88 -5.68
C PHE A 192 27.37 7.03 -5.36
N ALA A 193 28.04 5.96 -4.90
CA ALA A 193 29.49 5.96 -4.71
C ALA A 193 30.26 5.85 -6.03
N GLY A 194 29.74 5.08 -6.99
CA GLY A 194 30.45 4.73 -8.22
C GLY A 194 30.07 5.52 -9.46
N ARG A 195 28.96 6.28 -9.44
CA ARG A 195 28.39 6.90 -10.64
C ARG A 195 28.01 8.35 -10.42
N ASP A 196 27.99 9.10 -11.52
CA ASP A 196 27.37 10.42 -11.58
C ASP A 196 25.95 10.29 -12.11
N LEU A 197 24.96 10.41 -11.22
CA LEU A 197 23.54 10.34 -11.58
C LEU A 197 23.17 11.39 -12.66
N ARG A 198 23.75 12.59 -12.63
CA ARG A 198 23.45 13.59 -13.67
C ARG A 198 23.96 13.17 -15.03
N ALA A 199 25.13 12.53 -15.10
CA ALA A 199 25.64 11.99 -16.36
C ALA A 199 24.70 10.93 -16.93
N GLU A 200 24.17 10.03 -16.08
CA GLU A 200 23.19 9.02 -16.51
C GLU A 200 21.86 9.61 -16.97
N LEU A 201 21.48 10.77 -16.43
CA LEU A 201 20.32 11.58 -16.82
C LEU A 201 20.61 12.58 -17.96
N GLY A 202 21.70 12.41 -18.71
CA GLY A 202 22.02 13.27 -19.85
C GLY A 202 22.37 14.72 -19.46
N GLY A 203 22.91 14.92 -18.26
CA GLY A 203 23.28 16.22 -17.69
C GLY A 203 22.14 16.96 -16.99
N LEU A 204 20.92 16.41 -17.00
CA LEU A 204 19.76 17.03 -16.37
C LEU A 204 19.74 16.76 -14.85
N PRO A 205 19.17 17.68 -14.05
CA PRO A 205 18.90 17.41 -12.64
C PRO A 205 17.80 16.35 -12.49
N VAL A 206 17.60 15.84 -11.28
CA VAL A 206 16.43 15.03 -10.92
C VAL A 206 15.22 15.95 -10.80
N ASP A 207 14.19 15.77 -11.63
CA ASP A 207 12.92 16.52 -11.54
C ASP A 207 11.98 15.87 -10.53
N VAL A 208 11.80 14.54 -10.61
CA VAL A 208 11.04 13.74 -9.63
C VAL A 208 11.86 12.51 -9.23
N ALA A 209 11.87 12.18 -7.94
CA ALA A 209 12.37 10.88 -7.48
C ALA A 209 11.35 10.16 -6.59
N PHE A 210 11.47 8.84 -6.50
CA PHE A 210 10.68 7.98 -5.65
C PHE A 210 11.59 7.01 -4.87
N ILE A 211 11.46 7.02 -3.54
CA ILE A 211 12.19 6.13 -2.63
C ILE A 211 11.22 5.08 -2.11
N ASP A 212 11.44 3.83 -2.50
CA ASP A 212 10.67 2.64 -2.10
C ASP A 212 11.62 1.43 -1.94
N GLY A 213 12.74 1.67 -1.24
CA GLY A 213 13.85 0.72 -1.10
C GLY A 213 13.66 -0.27 0.05
N MET A 214 14.66 -0.38 0.93
CA MET A 214 14.71 -1.42 1.96
C MET A 214 13.77 -1.22 3.16
N HIS A 215 12.94 -0.17 3.16
CA HIS A 215 12.03 0.21 4.26
C HIS A 215 12.69 0.42 5.64
N ASN A 216 14.03 0.45 5.73
CA ASN A 216 14.72 0.88 6.93
C ASN A 216 15.16 2.33 6.84
N PHE A 217 14.96 3.05 7.95
CA PHE A 217 15.20 4.47 8.10
C PHE A 217 16.60 4.91 7.65
N GLU A 218 17.66 4.19 8.03
CA GLU A 218 19.02 4.61 7.71
C GLU A 218 19.34 4.53 6.21
N PHE A 219 18.71 3.61 5.48
CA PHE A 219 18.84 3.52 4.02
C PHE A 219 18.09 4.67 3.37
N ALA A 220 16.84 4.90 3.76
CA ALA A 220 16.04 6.01 3.22
C ALA A 220 16.65 7.39 3.51
N LEU A 221 17.29 7.58 4.66
CA LEU A 221 18.03 8.80 4.99
C LEU A 221 19.19 9.04 3.99
N ARG A 222 19.98 7.99 3.70
CA ARG A 222 21.07 8.07 2.73
C ARG A 222 20.57 8.26 1.31
N ASP A 223 19.51 7.55 0.93
CA ASP A 223 18.85 7.69 -0.38
C ASP A 223 18.36 9.13 -0.60
N PHE A 224 17.67 9.71 0.39
CA PHE A 224 17.21 11.09 0.35
C PHE A 224 18.39 12.07 0.23
N ALA A 225 19.41 11.93 1.08
CA ALA A 225 20.57 12.81 1.09
C ALA A 225 21.40 12.72 -0.22
N ASN A 226 21.50 11.53 -0.81
CA ASN A 226 22.16 11.33 -2.09
C ASN A 226 21.36 11.95 -3.24
N LEU A 227 20.05 11.72 -3.30
CA LEU A 227 19.17 12.29 -4.33
C LEU A 227 19.14 13.82 -4.28
N GLU A 228 19.02 14.43 -3.10
CA GLU A 228 18.87 15.88 -2.94
C GLU A 228 20.00 16.65 -3.66
N ARG A 229 21.24 16.14 -3.62
CA ARG A 229 22.41 16.74 -4.27
C ARG A 229 22.29 16.84 -5.79
N HIS A 230 21.45 16.01 -6.41
CA HIS A 230 21.19 16.01 -7.84
C HIS A 230 19.89 16.74 -8.21
N CYS A 231 19.11 17.20 -7.23
CA CYS A 231 17.86 17.93 -7.40
C CYS A 231 18.07 19.43 -7.68
N THR A 232 16.94 20.13 -7.77
CA THR A 232 16.79 21.59 -7.75
C THR A 232 15.73 21.97 -6.72
N ARG A 233 15.57 23.26 -6.44
CA ARG A 233 14.50 23.77 -5.57
C ARG A 233 13.09 23.36 -6.03
N GLY A 234 12.90 23.19 -7.34
CA GLY A 234 11.63 22.79 -7.96
C GLY A 234 11.40 21.28 -8.04
N SER A 235 12.39 20.47 -7.67
CA SER A 235 12.29 19.02 -7.71
C SER A 235 11.37 18.48 -6.61
N ILE A 236 10.86 17.27 -6.83
CA ILE A 236 9.99 16.55 -5.88
C ILE A 236 10.66 15.22 -5.53
N ILE A 237 10.79 14.91 -4.23
CA ILE A 237 11.13 13.56 -3.77
C ILE A 237 9.89 12.96 -3.11
N LEU A 238 9.44 11.83 -3.63
CA LEU A 238 8.38 11.01 -3.08
C LEU A 238 9.01 9.86 -2.27
N ILE A 239 8.40 9.50 -1.15
CA ILE A 239 8.91 8.50 -0.21
C ILE A 239 7.76 7.60 0.19
N HIS A 240 7.87 6.30 -0.05
CA HIS A 240 6.84 5.33 0.35
C HIS A 240 6.87 5.10 1.87
N ASP A 241 5.83 4.46 2.42
CA ASP A 241 5.78 3.97 3.80
C ASP A 241 5.92 5.01 4.93
N CYS A 242 5.53 6.25 4.63
CA CYS A 242 5.70 7.36 5.57
C CYS A 242 4.65 7.41 6.70
N TYR A 243 3.63 6.56 6.67
CA TYR A 243 2.49 6.51 7.59
C TYR A 243 2.07 5.05 7.91
N PRO A 244 2.71 4.39 8.90
CA PRO A 244 2.32 3.04 9.30
C PRO A 244 0.87 2.95 9.80
N LEU A 245 0.26 1.77 9.74
CA LEU A 245 -1.11 1.58 10.25
C LEU A 245 -1.15 1.21 11.73
N ASP A 246 -0.07 0.58 12.21
CA ASP A 246 0.14 0.10 13.57
C ASP A 246 1.63 -0.15 13.85
N GLN A 247 1.95 -0.51 15.09
CA GLN A 247 3.31 -0.79 15.54
C GLN A 247 3.94 -2.00 14.84
N GLU A 248 3.12 -2.98 14.43
CA GLU A 248 3.60 -4.21 13.79
C GLU A 248 4.10 -3.92 12.37
N SER A 249 3.33 -3.15 11.60
CA SER A 249 3.74 -2.73 10.25
C SER A 249 4.99 -1.83 10.29
N ALA A 250 5.16 -1.06 11.37
CA ALA A 250 6.28 -0.14 11.58
C ALA A 250 7.58 -0.78 12.11
N GLY A 251 7.59 -2.09 12.34
CA GLY A 251 8.75 -2.79 12.91
C GLY A 251 9.97 -2.77 11.99
N ARG A 252 11.19 -2.93 12.54
CA ARG A 252 12.42 -2.88 11.72
C ARG A 252 12.69 -4.11 10.85
N ALA A 253 12.24 -5.28 11.30
CA ALA A 253 12.39 -6.52 10.55
C ALA A 253 11.05 -6.84 9.88
N PRO A 254 11.04 -7.30 8.62
CA PRO A 254 9.83 -7.78 7.98
C PRO A 254 9.34 -9.01 8.74
N ARG A 255 8.36 -8.80 9.63
CA ARG A 255 7.72 -9.85 10.44
C ARG A 255 6.31 -10.16 9.94
N ALA A 256 5.76 -9.28 9.12
CA ALA A 256 4.47 -9.43 8.47
C ALA A 256 4.63 -9.25 6.97
N VAL A 257 3.74 -9.85 6.18
CA VAL A 257 3.65 -9.62 4.71
C VAL A 257 3.35 -8.14 4.41
N ASN A 258 2.69 -7.45 5.35
CA ASN A 258 2.27 -6.07 5.25
C ASN A 258 3.13 -5.16 6.12
N TRP A 259 4.20 -4.64 5.53
CA TRP A 259 5.31 -4.02 6.26
C TRP A 259 5.67 -2.67 5.65
N SER A 260 5.70 -1.62 6.47
CA SER A 260 6.14 -0.27 6.09
C SER A 260 7.56 0.05 6.60
N GLY A 261 8.07 -0.78 7.50
CA GLY A 261 9.31 -0.50 8.19
C GLY A 261 9.25 0.78 9.03
N ASP A 262 10.42 1.35 9.31
CA ASP A 262 10.56 2.48 10.21
C ASP A 262 10.79 3.82 9.46
N ILE A 263 10.34 3.91 8.20
CA ILE A 263 10.48 5.09 7.32
C ILE A 263 9.82 6.34 7.90
N TRP A 264 8.76 6.21 8.69
CA TRP A 264 8.14 7.33 9.40
C TRP A 264 9.14 8.19 10.21
N ARG A 265 10.24 7.59 10.68
CA ARG A 265 11.33 8.31 11.37
C ARG A 265 11.99 9.36 10.49
N LEU A 266 12.05 9.14 9.18
CA LEU A 266 12.59 10.10 8.22
C LEU A 266 11.73 11.36 8.17
N ILE A 267 10.41 11.23 8.18
CA ILE A 267 9.50 12.39 8.21
C ILE A 267 9.70 13.21 9.49
N VAL A 268 9.80 12.53 10.65
CA VAL A 268 10.07 13.21 11.92
C VAL A 268 11.42 13.93 11.90
N LEU A 269 12.45 13.29 11.35
CA LEU A 269 13.79 13.87 11.20
C LEU A 269 13.78 15.10 10.31
N LEU A 270 13.23 14.99 9.10
CA LEU A 270 13.23 16.08 8.13
C LEU A 270 12.46 17.29 8.68
N LYS A 271 11.33 17.08 9.35
CA LYS A 271 10.61 18.18 10.01
C LYS A 271 11.42 18.88 11.10
N LYS A 272 12.20 18.12 11.88
CA LYS A 272 13.00 18.66 12.99
C LYS A 272 14.23 19.41 12.50
N TYR A 273 14.95 18.84 11.53
CA TYR A 273 16.28 19.31 11.16
C TYR A 273 16.36 19.99 9.80
N ARG A 274 15.30 19.90 8.98
CA ARG A 274 15.20 20.53 7.67
C ARG A 274 13.90 21.33 7.55
N PRO A 275 13.68 22.34 8.42
CA PRO A 275 12.50 23.21 8.36
C PRO A 275 12.43 24.08 7.09
N ASP A 276 13.52 24.11 6.32
CA ASP A 276 13.58 24.70 4.98
C ASP A 276 12.80 23.87 3.94
N LEU A 277 12.61 22.56 4.14
CA LEU A 277 11.86 21.71 3.23
C LEU A 277 10.35 21.89 3.40
N SER A 278 9.61 21.74 2.30
CA SER A 278 8.16 21.54 2.35
C SER A 278 7.90 20.04 2.35
N ILE A 279 7.31 19.53 3.43
CA ILE A 279 7.09 18.08 3.65
C ILE A 279 5.59 17.86 3.79
N SER A 280 5.02 16.84 3.18
CA SER A 280 3.62 16.43 3.38
C SER A 280 3.49 14.94 3.22
N THR A 281 2.87 14.24 4.18
CA THR A 281 2.62 12.79 4.05
C THR A 281 1.21 12.59 3.55
N ILE A 282 1.03 12.34 2.26
CA ILE A 282 -0.29 12.09 1.68
C ILE A 282 -0.83 10.78 2.24
N GLY A 283 -2.05 10.80 2.78
CA GLY A 283 -2.73 9.63 3.33
C GLY A 283 -3.17 8.64 2.25
N THR A 284 -2.22 8.05 1.51
CA THR A 284 -2.50 7.04 0.49
C THR A 284 -2.38 5.63 1.07
N PRO A 285 -3.34 4.73 0.82
CA PRO A 285 -3.14 3.31 1.10
C PRO A 285 -1.92 2.74 0.35
N PRO A 286 -1.18 1.79 0.94
CA PRO A 286 -1.46 1.21 2.26
C PRO A 286 -0.87 2.01 3.44
N THR A 287 0.22 2.75 3.23
CA THR A 287 1.14 3.19 4.29
C THR A 287 1.62 4.63 4.12
N GLY A 288 0.89 5.44 3.34
CA GLY A 288 1.19 6.86 3.11
C GLY A 288 2.35 7.12 2.15
N LEU A 289 2.27 8.26 1.46
CA LEU A 289 3.27 8.72 0.49
C LEU A 289 3.80 10.09 0.94
N GLY A 290 5.03 10.11 1.45
CA GLY A 290 5.76 11.33 1.74
C GLY A 290 6.06 12.10 0.45
N LEU A 291 5.81 13.41 0.46
CA LEU A 291 6.10 14.34 -0.62
C LEU A 291 6.98 15.47 -0.05
N VAL A 292 8.18 15.61 -0.61
CA VAL A 292 9.17 16.60 -0.18
C VAL A 292 9.53 17.52 -1.34
N ARG A 293 9.46 18.83 -1.11
CA ARG A 293 9.79 19.91 -2.05
C ARG A 293 10.71 20.95 -1.39
N ASN A 294 11.11 21.94 -2.19
CA ASN A 294 11.99 23.03 -1.77
C ASN A 294 13.40 22.55 -1.39
N LEU A 295 13.90 21.57 -2.15
CA LEU A 295 15.18 20.88 -1.92
C LEU A 295 16.37 21.83 -2.11
N ASP A 296 17.44 21.60 -1.36
CA ASP A 296 18.70 22.33 -1.51
C ASP A 296 19.83 21.39 -1.92
N PRO A 297 20.23 21.37 -3.21
CA PRO A 297 21.28 20.48 -3.69
C PRO A 297 22.67 20.78 -3.10
N ASN A 298 22.84 21.93 -2.43
CA ASN A 298 24.09 22.27 -1.73
C ASN A 298 24.04 21.89 -0.25
N SER A 299 22.89 21.47 0.27
CA SER A 299 22.78 21.02 1.66
C SER A 299 23.65 19.80 1.88
N ARG A 300 24.53 19.90 2.87
CA ARG A 300 25.39 18.80 3.33
C ARG A 300 24.99 18.29 4.71
N PHE A 301 23.97 18.91 5.31
CA PHE A 301 23.62 18.68 6.72
C PHE A 301 23.35 17.21 7.04
N LEU A 302 22.49 16.55 6.25
CA LEU A 302 22.11 15.15 6.48
C LEU A 302 23.30 14.20 6.27
N PHE A 303 24.13 14.47 5.27
CA PHE A 303 25.33 13.70 4.96
C PHE A 303 26.38 13.82 6.08
N ASP A 304 26.67 15.05 6.49
CA ASP A 304 27.74 15.35 7.46
C ASP A 304 27.37 14.92 8.89
N HIS A 305 26.07 14.73 9.19
CA HIS A 305 25.58 14.32 10.51
C HIS A 305 24.90 12.94 10.50
N ASN A 306 25.09 12.14 9.45
CA ASN A 306 24.39 10.86 9.24
C ASN A 306 24.38 9.97 10.48
N ASP A 307 25.56 9.69 11.05
CA ASP A 307 25.70 8.73 12.16
C ASP A 307 24.97 9.19 13.41
N ARG A 308 25.12 10.47 13.77
CA ARG A 308 24.44 11.09 14.92
C ARG A 308 22.91 11.06 14.73
N LEU A 309 22.45 11.36 13.52
CA LEU A 309 21.02 11.31 13.19
C LEU A 309 20.50 9.87 13.21
N CYS A 310 21.26 8.90 12.73
CA CYS A 310 20.90 7.49 12.84
C CYS A 310 20.76 7.07 14.30
N GLU A 311 21.73 7.39 15.15
CA GLU A 311 21.69 7.09 16.58
C GLU A 311 20.45 7.70 17.25
N GLU A 312 20.18 8.99 17.01
CA GLU A 312 19.04 9.71 17.62
C GLU A 312 17.69 9.10 17.21
N PHE A 313 17.48 8.87 15.92
CA PHE A 313 16.15 8.48 15.42
C PHE A 313 15.90 6.98 15.44
N LEU A 314 16.95 6.15 15.38
CA LEU A 314 16.79 4.70 15.58
C LEU A 314 16.38 4.36 17.03
N ALA A 315 16.70 5.24 17.98
CA ALA A 315 16.29 5.12 19.38
C ALA A 315 14.81 5.48 19.64
N LEU A 316 14.12 6.10 18.67
CA LEU A 316 12.69 6.42 18.84
C LEU A 316 11.83 5.17 18.81
N ASP A 317 11.06 4.93 19.87
CA ASP A 317 10.05 3.89 19.90
C ASP A 317 8.79 4.30 19.11
N TYR A 318 8.00 3.31 18.66
CA TYR A 318 6.73 3.57 17.96
C TYR A 318 5.76 4.40 18.80
N SER A 319 5.77 4.24 20.13
CA SER A 319 4.96 5.05 21.06
C SER A 319 5.21 6.56 20.94
N TYR A 320 6.30 6.98 20.29
CA TYR A 320 6.48 8.37 19.88
C TYR A 320 5.28 8.89 19.07
N LEU A 321 4.53 8.03 18.37
CA LEU A 321 3.39 8.41 17.53
C LEU A 321 2.04 8.47 18.27
N ASP A 322 1.88 7.86 19.45
CA ASP A 322 0.58 7.57 20.08
C ASP A 322 -0.34 8.79 20.28
N GLU A 323 0.23 9.96 20.61
CA GLU A 323 -0.56 11.15 20.95
C GLU A 323 -1.02 11.98 19.74
N ASP A 324 -0.21 12.02 18.67
CA ASP A 324 -0.44 12.93 17.54
C ASP A 324 0.30 12.42 16.30
N MET A 325 0.01 11.18 15.90
CA MET A 325 0.56 10.61 14.68
C MET A 325 0.29 11.49 13.44
N PRO A 326 -0.93 12.03 13.22
CA PRO A 326 -1.20 12.91 12.08
C PRO A 326 -0.32 14.16 12.08
N GLY A 327 -0.19 14.86 13.20
CA GLY A 327 0.65 16.05 13.30
C GLY A 327 2.13 15.71 13.22
N LYS A 328 2.61 14.68 13.92
CA LYS A 328 4.02 14.23 13.92
C LYS A 328 4.49 13.84 12.53
N LEU A 329 3.66 13.14 11.76
CA LEU A 329 3.96 12.71 10.39
C LEU A 329 3.46 13.67 9.31
N ASN A 330 2.91 14.82 9.70
CA ASN A 330 2.38 15.84 8.79
C ASN A 330 1.42 15.27 7.73
N LEU A 331 0.41 14.54 8.22
CA LEU A 331 -0.60 13.89 7.39
C LEU A 331 -1.35 14.93 6.54
N PHE A 332 -1.45 14.63 5.25
CA PHE A 332 -2.09 15.45 4.24
C PHE A 332 -3.24 14.65 3.59
N PRO A 333 -4.40 15.28 3.34
CA PRO A 333 -5.57 14.59 2.79
C PRO A 333 -5.30 14.01 1.40
N ASN A 334 -5.81 12.80 1.17
CA ASN A 334 -5.76 12.12 -0.12
C ASN A 334 -6.87 12.61 -1.06
N GLU A 335 -6.78 13.88 -1.43
CA GLU A 335 -7.70 14.54 -2.35
C GLU A 335 -6.91 15.18 -3.49
N TRP A 336 -7.09 14.71 -4.72
CA TRP A 336 -6.26 15.16 -5.85
C TRP A 336 -6.22 16.68 -6.03
N GLY A 337 -7.34 17.39 -5.83
CA GLY A 337 -7.36 18.85 -5.95
C GLY A 337 -6.39 19.55 -5.00
N LYS A 338 -6.23 19.01 -3.78
CA LYS A 338 -5.30 19.51 -2.76
C LYS A 338 -3.87 19.05 -3.05
N ILE A 339 -3.68 17.78 -3.44
CA ILE A 339 -2.38 17.21 -3.81
C ILE A 339 -1.79 17.98 -5.01
N ARG A 340 -2.61 18.28 -6.02
CA ARG A 340 -2.18 19.04 -7.21
C ARG A 340 -1.63 20.42 -6.83
N ALA A 341 -2.28 21.11 -5.88
CA ALA A 341 -1.79 22.39 -5.38
C ALA A 341 -0.45 22.29 -4.62
N LEU A 342 -0.07 21.10 -4.12
CA LEU A 342 1.25 20.87 -3.53
C LEU A 342 2.36 20.70 -4.56
N ILE A 343 2.06 20.49 -5.85
CA ILE A 343 3.06 20.21 -6.90
C ILE A 343 3.06 21.23 -8.03
N GLU A 344 2.03 22.06 -8.13
CA GLU A 344 2.05 23.35 -8.83
C GLU A 344 3.02 24.33 -8.16
#